data_AF-A0A7C7JL71-F1
#
_entry.id   AF-A0A7C7JL71-F1
#
_cell.length_a   1.000
_cell.length_b   1.000
_cell.length_c   1.000
_cell.angle_alpha   90.00
_cell.angle_beta   90.00
_cell.angle_gamma   90.00
#
_symmetry.space_group_name_H-M   'P 1'
#
loop_
_entity.id
_entity.type
_entity.pdbx_description
1 polymer ?
#
loop_
_entity_poly.entity_id
_entity_poly.type
_entity_poly.pdbx_seq_one_letter_code
_entity_poly.pdbx_strand_id
1 'polypeptide(L)'
;MPHIYVKDFDLDQFQDNSKYDEVEFYYLAKSSKYNSYLIFTRFRDKEFFLELKKKGNRVLIKSEKTHRPSPNYPVHVAISALAKMLNLQVLSSNLNLKEPKHLTNLEYLKDVEFFNKFQDFGEIAIEIGFGSGRHLLYRAENEP
;
A
#
# COMPACT_ATOMS: atom_id res chain seq x y z
N MET A 1 6.07 2.87 -6.01
CA MET A 1 5.50 1.91 -5.05
C MET A 1 6.62 1.40 -4.15
N PRO A 2 6.39 1.26 -2.84
CA PRO A 2 7.38 0.68 -1.92
C PRO A 2 7.78 -0.71 -2.38
N HIS A 3 9.09 -0.97 -2.42
CA HIS A 3 9.63 -2.27 -2.79
C HIS A 3 11.08 -2.44 -2.33
N ILE A 4 11.51 -3.70 -2.30
CA ILE A 4 12.92 -4.09 -2.16
C ILE A 4 13.26 -5.16 -3.20
N TYR A 5 14.53 -5.23 -3.55
CA TYR A 5 15.11 -6.42 -4.18
C TYR A 5 15.94 -7.15 -3.13
N VAL A 6 15.74 -8.46 -3.03
CA VAL A 6 16.53 -9.36 -2.17
C VAL A 6 17.19 -10.44 -3.02
N LYS A 7 18.25 -11.06 -2.51
CA LYS A 7 18.80 -12.28 -3.11
C LYS A 7 17.73 -13.38 -3.10
N ASP A 8 17.74 -14.28 -4.07
CA ASP A 8 16.83 -15.45 -4.05
C ASP A 8 17.02 -16.25 -2.75
N PHE A 9 15.90 -16.72 -2.23
CA PHE A 9 15.80 -17.39 -0.94
C PHE A 9 14.73 -18.48 -1.01
N ASP A 10 14.78 -19.38 -0.03
CA ASP A 10 13.82 -20.46 0.10
C ASP A 10 12.56 -19.98 0.85
N LEU A 11 11.40 -20.24 0.26
CA LEU A 11 10.11 -19.86 0.84
C LEU A 11 9.65 -20.85 1.91
N ASP A 12 10.28 -22.02 2.04
CA ASP A 12 10.00 -22.98 3.11
C ASP A 12 10.29 -22.40 4.51
N GLN A 13 11.02 -21.28 4.59
CA GLN A 13 11.25 -20.52 5.82
C GLN A 13 10.02 -19.71 6.26
N PHE A 14 9.05 -19.50 5.38
CA PHE A 14 7.83 -18.78 5.69
C PHE A 14 6.85 -19.67 6.46
N GLN A 15 6.39 -19.19 7.61
CA GLN A 15 5.37 -19.85 8.41
C GLN A 15 4.06 -19.09 8.31
N ASP A 16 2.98 -19.82 7.99
CA ASP A 16 1.63 -19.28 8.01
C ASP A 16 1.25 -18.80 9.42
N ASN A 17 0.43 -17.76 9.49
CA ASN A 17 0.01 -17.07 10.71
C ASN A 17 1.19 -16.57 11.58
N SER A 18 2.27 -16.14 10.93
CA SER A 18 3.42 -15.54 11.60
C SER A 18 3.19 -14.07 11.90
N LYS A 19 3.87 -13.58 12.94
CA LYS A 19 3.85 -12.17 13.33
C LYS A 19 5.27 -11.70 13.58
N TYR A 20 5.57 -10.50 13.09
CA TYR A 20 6.84 -9.83 13.35
C TYR A 20 6.56 -8.34 13.62
N ASP A 21 7.00 -7.84 14.77
CA ASP A 21 6.62 -6.53 15.30
C ASP A 21 5.08 -6.35 15.31
N GLU A 22 4.57 -5.32 14.62
CA GLU A 22 3.14 -5.00 14.50
C GLU A 22 2.50 -5.59 13.22
N VAL A 23 3.23 -6.39 12.45
CA VAL A 23 2.79 -6.93 11.16
C VAL A 23 2.46 -8.41 11.29
N GLU A 24 1.30 -8.79 10.80
CA GLU A 24 0.83 -10.18 10.75
C GLU A 24 0.83 -10.68 9.31
N PHE A 25 1.33 -11.89 9.10
CA PHE A 25 1.39 -12.58 7.81
C PHE A 25 0.62 -13.90 7.92
N TYR A 26 -0.47 -14.04 7.16
CA TYR A 26 -1.41 -15.15 7.35
C TYR A 26 -1.08 -16.37 6.50
N TYR A 27 -1.04 -16.23 5.18
CA TYR A 27 -0.79 -17.36 4.28
C TYR A 27 -0.06 -16.94 3.02
N LEU A 28 0.78 -17.85 2.52
CA LEU A 28 1.49 -17.74 1.26
C LEU A 28 0.72 -18.45 0.14
N ALA A 29 0.25 -17.71 -0.86
CA ALA A 29 -0.38 -18.24 -2.05
C ALA A 29 0.58 -18.21 -3.24
N LYS A 30 0.68 -19.30 -4.00
CA LYS A 30 1.44 -19.35 -5.25
C LYS A 30 0.56 -19.03 -6.44
N SER A 31 1.01 -18.16 -7.33
CA SER A 31 0.31 -17.90 -8.59
C SER A 31 0.35 -19.13 -9.51
N SER A 32 -0.79 -19.48 -10.10
CA SER A 32 -0.88 -20.55 -11.12
C SER A 32 -0.34 -20.14 -12.49
N LYS A 33 -0.24 -18.83 -12.76
CA LYS A 33 0.11 -18.28 -14.08
C LYS A 33 1.49 -17.61 -14.12
N TYR A 34 1.91 -17.02 -13.01
CA TYR A 34 3.15 -16.25 -12.93
C TYR A 34 4.11 -16.88 -11.93
N ASN A 35 5.42 -16.66 -12.11
CA ASN A 35 6.41 -17.05 -11.10
C ASN A 35 6.44 -16.05 -9.93
N SER A 36 5.32 -15.94 -9.23
CA SER A 36 5.13 -15.05 -8.10
C SER A 36 4.26 -15.68 -7.01
N TYR A 37 4.39 -15.12 -5.81
CA TYR A 37 3.65 -15.50 -4.62
C TYR A 37 2.97 -14.26 -4.04
N LEU A 38 1.87 -14.48 -3.33
CA LEU A 38 1.17 -13.47 -2.55
C LEU A 38 1.20 -13.85 -1.08
N ILE A 39 1.37 -12.87 -0.20
CA ILE A 39 1.24 -13.04 1.25
C ILE A 39 0.12 -12.14 1.73
N PHE A 40 -0.92 -12.72 2.32
CA PHE A 40 -1.95 -11.94 2.99
C PHE A 40 -1.37 -11.32 4.26
N THR A 41 -1.43 -9.99 4.35
CA THR A 41 -0.70 -9.20 5.34
C THR A 41 -1.63 -8.21 6.02
N ARG A 42 -1.52 -8.10 7.34
CA ARG A 42 -2.22 -7.07 8.12
C ARG A 42 -1.22 -6.22 8.90
N PHE A 43 -1.43 -4.92 8.87
CA PHE A 43 -0.78 -3.97 9.75
C PHE A 43 -1.84 -3.04 10.33
N ARG A 44 -2.04 -3.10 11.65
CA ARG A 44 -3.15 -2.43 12.34
C ARG A 44 -4.52 -2.81 11.72
N ASP A 45 -5.29 -1.82 11.28
CA ASP A 45 -6.61 -1.97 10.63
C ASP A 45 -6.52 -2.17 9.11
N LYS A 46 -5.31 -2.22 8.52
CA LYS A 46 -5.12 -2.31 7.07
C LYS A 46 -4.72 -3.72 6.65
N GLU A 47 -5.55 -4.30 5.79
CA GLU A 47 -5.34 -5.60 5.15
C GLU A 47 -4.95 -5.41 3.68
N PHE A 48 -3.93 -6.13 3.24
CA PHE A 48 -3.42 -6.04 1.88
C PHE A 48 -2.56 -7.25 1.53
N PHE A 49 -2.14 -7.34 0.26
CA PHE A 49 -1.25 -8.39 -0.21
C PHE A 49 0.14 -7.86 -0.53
N LEU A 50 1.17 -8.55 -0.03
CA LEU A 50 2.52 -8.43 -0.56
C LEU A 50 2.71 -9.44 -1.70
N GLU A 51 3.36 -9.01 -2.77
CA GLU A 51 3.74 -9.84 -3.91
C GLU A 51 5.25 -10.08 -3.91
N LEU A 52 5.65 -11.35 -3.98
CA LEU A 52 7.03 -11.80 -4.13
C LEU A 52 7.20 -12.31 -5.56
N LYS A 53 7.97 -11.61 -6.38
CA LYS A 53 8.18 -11.95 -7.79
C LYS A 53 9.61 -12.39 -8.03
N LYS A 54 9.81 -13.68 -8.34
CA LYS A 54 11.14 -14.23 -8.66
C LYS A 54 11.63 -13.68 -10.01
N LYS A 55 12.91 -13.27 -10.07
CA LYS A 55 13.57 -12.74 -11.27
C LYS A 55 15.02 -13.22 -11.32
N GLY A 56 15.25 -14.44 -11.81
CA GLY A 56 16.57 -15.06 -11.77
C GLY A 56 17.04 -15.22 -10.33
N ASN A 57 18.24 -14.73 -10.01
CA ASN A 57 18.86 -14.87 -8.69
C ASN A 57 18.41 -13.81 -7.66
N ARG A 58 17.32 -13.09 -7.92
CA ARG A 58 16.76 -12.07 -7.03
C ARG A 58 15.24 -12.14 -6.98
N VAL A 59 14.67 -11.67 -5.88
CA VAL A 59 13.22 -11.57 -5.67
C VAL A 59 12.85 -10.10 -5.47
N LEU A 60 11.83 -9.64 -6.18
CA LEU A 60 11.21 -8.34 -5.97
C LEU A 60 10.05 -8.51 -4.99
N ILE A 61 10.10 -7.80 -3.86
CA ILE A 61 9.02 -7.77 -2.87
C ILE A 61 8.37 -6.39 -2.91
N LYS A 62 7.06 -6.34 -3.13
CA LYS A 62 6.25 -5.10 -3.26
C LYS A 62 4.80 -5.36 -2.87
N SER A 63 3.96 -4.32 -2.80
CA SER A 63 2.49 -4.51 -2.68
C SER A 63 1.89 -5.05 -3.99
N GLU A 64 0.82 -5.84 -3.87
CA GLU A 64 -0.13 -6.05 -4.96
C GLU A 64 -0.82 -4.70 -5.28
N LYS A 65 -1.13 -4.43 -6.55
CA LYS A 65 -1.57 -3.12 -7.03
C LYS A 65 -3.01 -2.79 -6.61
N THR A 66 -3.94 -3.74 -6.73
CA THR A 66 -5.38 -3.47 -6.52
C THR A 66 -5.76 -3.40 -5.05
N HIS A 67 -5.05 -4.12 -4.18
CA HIS A 67 -5.30 -4.13 -2.72
C HIS A 67 -4.32 -3.27 -1.92
N ARG A 68 -3.65 -2.32 -2.58
CA ARG A 68 -2.65 -1.49 -1.92
C ARG A 68 -3.33 -0.48 -0.97
N PRO A 69 -2.93 -0.42 0.31
CA PRO A 69 -3.49 0.55 1.23
C PRO A 69 -2.99 1.97 0.90
N SER A 70 -3.84 2.96 1.19
CA SER A 70 -3.46 4.36 1.25
C SER A 70 -3.57 4.83 2.71
N PRO A 71 -2.54 5.48 3.27
CA PRO A 71 -1.23 5.78 2.69
C PRO A 71 -0.35 4.54 2.47
N ASN A 72 0.78 4.68 1.76
CA ASN A 72 1.72 3.58 1.47
C ASN A 72 2.58 3.16 2.68
N TYR A 73 2.50 3.86 3.81
CA TYR A 73 3.30 3.57 5.01
C TYR A 73 3.16 2.14 5.53
N PRO A 74 1.95 1.53 5.64
CA PRO A 74 1.78 0.13 6.01
C PRO A 74 2.59 -0.83 5.13
N VAL A 75 2.67 -0.56 3.82
CA VAL A 75 3.46 -1.37 2.89
C VAL A 75 4.96 -1.26 3.20
N HIS A 76 5.45 -0.07 3.53
CA HIS A 76 6.85 0.13 3.90
C HIS A 76 7.24 -0.70 5.13
N VAL A 77 6.41 -0.64 6.17
CA VAL A 77 6.61 -1.38 7.42
C VAL A 77 6.53 -2.88 7.17
N ALA A 78 5.51 -3.35 6.46
CA ALA A 78 5.33 -4.77 6.20
C ALA A 78 6.44 -5.41 5.38
N ILE A 79 6.93 -4.73 4.32
CA ILE A 79 8.07 -5.24 3.55
C ILE A 79 9.33 -5.29 4.43
N SER A 80 9.55 -4.29 5.28
CA SER A 80 10.69 -4.30 6.19
C SER A 80 10.58 -5.39 7.26
N ALA A 81 9.39 -5.65 7.79
CA ALA A 81 9.14 -6.69 8.78
C ALA A 81 9.38 -8.08 8.18
N LEU A 82 8.84 -8.34 6.98
CA LEU A 82 9.04 -9.61 6.27
C LEU A 82 10.53 -9.87 6.01
N ALA A 83 11.26 -8.85 5.53
CA ALA A 83 12.68 -8.99 5.24
C ALA A 83 13.51 -9.30 6.49
N LYS A 84 13.17 -8.71 7.65
CA LYS A 84 13.83 -9.00 8.94
C LYS A 84 13.46 -10.38 9.47
N MET A 85 12.17 -10.72 9.43
CA MET A 85 11.63 -12.00 9.91
C MET A 85 12.29 -13.18 9.22
N LEU A 86 12.45 -13.11 7.90
CA LEU A 86 13.07 -14.16 7.09
C LEU A 86 14.59 -13.98 6.93
N ASN A 87 15.20 -13.01 7.63
CA ASN A 87 16.62 -12.68 7.55
C ASN A 87 17.15 -12.54 6.09
N LEU A 88 16.39 -11.82 5.26
CA LEU A 88 16.67 -11.72 3.83
C LEU A 88 17.86 -10.81 3.54
N GLN A 89 18.70 -11.24 2.59
CA GLN A 89 19.78 -10.41 2.06
C GLN A 89 19.22 -9.34 1.11
N VAL A 90 19.02 -8.12 1.61
CA VAL A 90 18.56 -6.97 0.82
C VAL A 90 19.65 -6.47 -0.12
N LEU A 91 19.35 -6.45 -1.42
CA LEU A 91 20.23 -5.94 -2.49
C LEU A 91 19.98 -4.46 -2.76
N SER A 92 18.70 -4.03 -2.70
CA SER A 92 18.32 -2.62 -2.80
C SER A 92 16.96 -2.38 -2.18
N SER A 93 16.72 -1.15 -1.72
CA SER A 93 15.50 -0.75 -1.01
C SER A 93 15.14 0.69 -1.33
N ASN A 94 13.84 0.95 -1.50
CA ASN A 94 13.30 2.32 -1.52
C ASN A 94 12.32 2.56 -0.36
N LEU A 95 12.43 1.77 0.71
CA LEU A 95 11.51 1.87 1.83
C LEU A 95 11.73 3.17 2.62
N ASN A 96 10.63 3.82 3.00
CA ASN A 96 10.62 4.96 3.90
C ASN A 96 9.82 4.58 5.15
N LEU A 97 10.55 4.34 6.25
CA LEU A 97 9.97 3.90 7.53
C LEU A 97 9.56 5.06 8.45
N LYS A 98 9.63 6.31 7.95
CA LYS A 98 9.12 7.46 8.68
C LYS A 98 7.61 7.54 8.50
N GLU A 99 6.87 7.37 9.59
CA GLU A 99 5.42 7.51 9.57
C GLU A 99 5.05 8.96 9.19
N PRO A 100 4.25 9.17 8.12
CA PRO A 100 3.88 10.51 7.70
C PRO A 100 2.95 11.14 8.72
N LYS A 101 3.45 12.16 9.44
CA LYS A 101 2.69 12.92 10.45
C LYS A 101 1.57 13.80 9.87
N HIS A 102 1.54 14.02 8.55
CA HIS A 102 0.62 14.97 7.92
C HIS A 102 -0.78 14.42 7.60
N LEU A 103 -1.05 13.14 7.86
CA LEU A 103 -2.33 12.49 7.56
C LEU A 103 -3.27 12.42 8.76
N THR A 104 -2.89 12.97 9.91
CA THR A 104 -3.70 12.97 11.13
C THR A 104 -4.91 13.91 11.09
N ASN A 105 -4.94 14.90 10.19
CA ASN A 105 -6.09 15.79 10.03
C ASN A 105 -6.93 15.38 8.82
N LEU A 106 -7.72 14.31 9.02
CA LEU A 106 -8.72 13.81 8.09
C LEU A 106 -9.95 14.72 7.94
N GLU A 107 -10.03 15.84 8.67
CA GLU A 107 -11.24 16.68 8.70
C GLU A 107 -11.72 17.08 7.29
N TYR A 108 -10.79 17.39 6.38
CA TYR A 108 -11.10 17.80 5.01
C TYR A 108 -11.00 16.67 3.98
N LEU A 109 -10.48 15.51 4.34
CA LEU A 109 -10.45 14.32 3.48
C LEU A 109 -11.74 13.53 3.69
N LYS A 110 -12.60 13.56 2.68
CA LYS A 110 -13.91 12.90 2.72
C LYS A 110 -13.85 11.58 1.96
N ASP A 111 -14.47 10.54 2.53
CA ASP A 111 -14.71 9.28 1.85
C ASP A 111 -15.84 9.44 0.81
N VAL A 112 -16.08 8.39 0.01
CA VAL A 112 -17.15 8.44 -1.01
C VAL A 112 -18.51 8.53 -0.34
N GLU A 113 -18.64 7.87 0.81
CA GLU A 113 -19.83 7.78 1.64
C GLU A 113 -20.27 9.16 2.16
N PHE A 114 -19.33 10.05 2.48
CA PHE A 114 -19.62 11.43 2.84
C PHE A 114 -20.44 12.16 1.77
N PHE A 115 -20.22 11.85 0.50
CA PHE A 115 -20.92 12.51 -0.60
C PHE A 115 -22.35 11.98 -0.80
N ASN A 116 -22.69 10.79 -0.28
CA ASN A 116 -24.03 10.22 -0.38
C ASN A 116 -25.12 11.03 0.34
N LYS A 117 -24.73 11.93 1.26
CA LYS A 117 -25.68 12.79 1.99
C LYS A 117 -26.20 13.97 1.16
N PHE A 118 -25.54 14.29 0.05
CA PHE A 118 -25.98 15.33 -0.86
C PHE A 118 -26.87 14.66 -1.91
N GLN A 119 -28.18 14.97 -1.89
CA GLN A 119 -29.16 14.28 -2.73
C GLN A 119 -29.54 15.05 -3.99
N ASP A 120 -29.23 16.35 -4.06
CA ASP A 120 -29.55 17.22 -5.19
C ASP A 120 -28.28 17.90 -5.71
N PHE A 121 -27.58 17.21 -6.59
CA PHE A 121 -26.60 17.87 -7.43
C PHE A 121 -27.30 18.31 -8.72
N GLY A 122 -27.15 19.59 -9.09
CA GLY A 122 -27.44 20.02 -10.45
C GLY A 122 -26.43 19.39 -11.42
N GLU A 123 -25.34 20.09 -11.67
CA GLU A 123 -24.22 19.59 -12.48
C GLU A 123 -23.02 19.24 -11.59
N ILE A 124 -22.43 18.05 -11.77
CA ILE A 124 -21.23 17.61 -11.05
C ILE A 124 -20.04 17.62 -11.99
N ALA A 125 -18.99 18.36 -11.63
CA ALA A 125 -17.71 18.33 -12.31
C ALA A 125 -16.64 17.63 -11.45
N ILE A 126 -15.89 16.70 -12.05
CA ILE A 126 -14.75 16.02 -11.40
C ILE A 126 -13.47 16.41 -12.13
N GLU A 127 -12.53 17.03 -11.41
CA GLU A 127 -11.21 17.37 -11.95
C GLU A 127 -10.12 16.50 -11.32
N ILE A 128 -9.50 15.64 -12.13
CA ILE A 128 -8.37 14.80 -11.70
C ILE A 128 -7.08 15.51 -12.10
N GLY A 129 -6.20 15.76 -11.13
CA GLY A 129 -4.92 16.44 -11.39
C GLY A 129 -5.02 17.96 -11.41
N PHE A 130 -5.92 18.55 -10.62
CA PHE A 130 -6.17 19.99 -10.48
C PHE A 130 -4.98 20.85 -10.00
N GLY A 131 -3.81 20.23 -9.79
CA GLY A 131 -2.61 20.89 -9.30
C GLY A 131 -2.81 21.52 -7.92
N SER A 132 -2.65 22.83 -7.83
CA SER A 132 -2.80 23.57 -6.57
C SER A 132 -4.27 23.82 -6.16
N GLY A 133 -5.22 23.67 -7.08
CA GLY A 133 -6.65 23.86 -6.82
C GLY A 133 -7.07 25.31 -6.60
N ARG A 134 -6.17 26.29 -6.76
CA ARG A 134 -6.50 27.72 -6.59
C ARG A 134 -7.61 28.19 -7.52
N HIS A 135 -7.67 27.65 -8.75
CA HIS A 135 -8.72 27.99 -9.71
C HIS A 135 -10.09 27.40 -9.31
N LEU A 136 -10.11 26.23 -8.66
CA LEU A 136 -11.35 25.66 -8.12
C LEU A 136 -11.92 26.55 -7.01
N LEU A 137 -11.06 27.06 -6.12
CA LEU A 137 -11.46 28.03 -5.10
C LEU A 137 -11.99 29.33 -5.72
N TYR A 138 -11.28 29.85 -6.72
CA TYR A 138 -11.73 31.03 -7.46
C TYR A 138 -13.10 30.82 -8.12
N ARG A 139 -13.33 29.67 -8.77
CA ARG A 139 -14.63 29.35 -9.37
C ARG A 139 -15.73 29.21 -8.32
N ALA A 140 -15.48 28.51 -7.21
CA ALA A 140 -16.47 28.36 -6.15
C ALA A 140 -16.91 29.70 -5.53
N GLU A 141 -16.03 30.71 -5.53
CA GLU A 141 -16.36 32.06 -5.05
C GLU A 141 -17.12 32.90 -6.10
N ASN A 142 -16.79 32.75 -7.39
CA ASN A 142 -17.32 33.60 -8.46
C ASN A 142 -18.51 32.98 -9.23
N GLU A 143 -18.69 31.67 -9.13
CA GLU A 143 -19.72 30.86 -9.82
C GLU A 143 -20.38 29.89 -8.80
N PRO A 144 -21.10 30.41 -7.76
CA PRO A 144 -21.69 29.59 -6.70
C PRO A 144 -22.93 28.80 -7.13
#